data_AF-I4Z300-F1
#
_entry.id   AF-I4Z300-F1
#
_cell.length_a   1.000
_cell.length_b   1.000
_cell.length_c   1.000
_cell.angle_alpha   90.00
_cell.angle_beta   90.00
_cell.angle_gamma   90.00
#
_symmetry.space_group_name_H-M   'P 1'
#
loop_
_entity.id
_entity.type
_entity.pdbx_description
1 polymer ?
#
loop_
_entity_poly.entity_id
_entity_poly.type
_entity_poly.pdbx_seq_one_letter_code
_entity_poly.pdbx_strand_id
1 'polypeptide(L)'
;MNGKRSLVFFEMAAGLLGWVWIGMTIWFLWAIIAVFAFNGTWSHVLYALFGGMVAKWLARGFGDNAKRVRFEQQMILNGATPQEAAQAWIKAYQ
;
A
#
# COMPACT_ATOMS: atom_id res chain seq x y z
N MET A 1 -1.16 -6.54 19.59
CA MET A 1 -1.14 -5.08 19.36
C MET A 1 -2.54 -4.53 19.57
N ASN A 2 -2.68 -3.34 20.17
CA ASN A 2 -3.98 -2.66 20.26
C ASN A 2 -4.46 -2.33 18.83
N GLY A 3 -5.64 -2.82 18.42
CA GLY A 3 -6.09 -2.74 17.01
C GLY A 3 -6.10 -1.32 16.43
N LYS A 4 -6.27 -0.30 17.29
CA LYS A 4 -6.22 1.11 16.86
C LYS A 4 -4.82 1.52 16.41
N ARG A 5 -3.76 1.03 17.09
CA ARG A 5 -2.37 1.33 16.75
C ARG A 5 -1.94 0.64 15.45
N SER A 6 -2.38 -0.60 15.23
CA SER A 6 -2.09 -1.30 13.97
C SER A 6 -2.80 -0.67 12.78
N LEU A 7 -4.05 -0.20 12.95
CA LEU A 7 -4.78 0.52 11.91
C LEU A 7 -4.06 1.80 11.49
N VAL A 8 -3.69 2.64 12.47
CA VAL A 8 -2.96 3.88 12.19
C VAL A 8 -1.63 3.59 11.49
N PHE A 9 -0.89 2.57 11.93
CA PHE A 9 0.35 2.17 11.27
C PHE A 9 0.14 1.77 9.81
N PHE A 10 -0.86 0.93 9.51
CA PHE A 10 -1.14 0.49 8.15
C PHE A 10 -1.62 1.63 7.25
N GLU A 11 -2.46 2.54 7.76
CA GLU A 11 -2.89 3.73 7.00
C GLU A 11 -1.71 4.67 6.71
N MET A 12 -0.84 4.90 7.69
CA MET A 12 0.37 5.70 7.49
C MET A 12 1.33 5.06 6.48
N ALA A 13 1.57 3.76 6.59
CA ALA A 13 2.43 3.02 5.67
C ALA A 13 1.86 3.03 4.24
N ALA A 14 0.55 2.78 4.09
CA ALA A 14 -0.13 2.85 2.80
C ALA A 14 -0.05 4.25 2.18
N GLY A 15 -0.26 5.30 2.98
CA GLY A 15 -0.15 6.69 2.54
C GLY A 15 1.27 7.07 2.10
N LEU A 16 2.28 6.74 2.91
CA LEU A 16 3.69 7.00 2.59
C LEU A 16 4.10 6.30 1.28
N LEU A 17 3.75 5.02 1.14
CA LEU A 17 4.07 4.24 -0.06
C LEU A 17 3.27 4.72 -1.28
N GLY A 18 2.06 5.24 -1.08
CA GLY A 18 1.30 5.92 -2.12
C GLY A 18 2.03 7.16 -2.65
N TRP A 19 2.60 7.98 -1.77
CA TRP A 19 3.45 9.11 -2.17
C TRP A 19 4.72 8.67 -2.88
N VAL A 20 5.39 7.62 -2.41
CA VAL A 20 6.56 7.05 -3.09
C VAL A 20 6.19 6.57 -4.50
N TRP A 21 5.05 5.92 -4.67
CA TRP A 21 4.57 5.52 -6.00
C TRP A 21 4.34 6.71 -6.94
N ILE A 22 3.74 7.79 -6.44
CA ILE A 22 3.56 9.04 -7.22
C ILE A 22 4.92 9.62 -7.60
N GLY A 23 5.84 9.73 -6.64
CA GLY A 23 7.20 10.23 -6.89
C GLY A 23 7.97 9.40 -7.91
N MET A 24 7.88 8.07 -7.82
CA MET A 24 8.48 7.14 -8.79
C MET A 24 7.85 7.28 -10.18
N THR A 25 6.55 7.57 -10.26
CA THR A 25 5.87 7.81 -11.55
C THR A 25 6.39 9.08 -12.20
N ILE A 26 6.55 10.17 -11.44
CA ILE A 26 7.13 11.42 -11.94
C ILE A 26 8.59 11.20 -12.38
N TRP A 27 9.38 10.50 -11.57
CA TRP A 27 10.76 10.18 -11.90
C TRP A 27 10.87 9.30 -13.15
N PHE A 28 9.97 8.33 -13.32
CA PHE A 28 9.91 7.49 -14.52
C PHE A 28 9.69 8.32 -15.78
N LEU A 29 8.75 9.28 -15.76
CA LEU A 29 8.51 10.17 -16.89
C LEU A 29 9.74 11.02 -17.21
N TRP A 30 10.39 11.58 -16.18
CA TRP A 30 11.63 12.32 -16.36
C TRP A 30 12.74 11.44 -16.93
N ALA A 31 12.90 10.21 -16.43
CA ALA A 31 13.93 9.28 -16.90
C ALA A 31 13.74 8.93 -18.38
N ILE A 32 12.49 8.78 -18.85
CA ILE A 32 12.19 8.59 -20.28
C ILE A 32 12.67 9.79 -21.09
N ILE A 33 12.33 11.01 -20.67
CA ILE A 33 12.77 12.23 -21.35
C ILE A 33 14.31 12.31 -21.36
N ALA A 34 14.95 11.97 -20.24
CA ALA A 34 16.40 11.96 -20.11
C ALA A 34 17.08 11.00 -21.09
N VAL A 35 16.53 9.79 -21.29
CA VAL A 35 17.06 8.83 -22.26
C VAL A 35 17.04 9.38 -23.68
N PHE A 36 15.92 9.98 -24.11
CA PHE A 36 15.75 10.41 -25.50
C PHE A 36 16.37 11.78 -25.82
N ALA A 37 16.36 12.72 -24.87
CA ALA A 37 16.80 14.09 -25.12
C ALA A 37 18.23 14.39 -24.62
N PHE A 38 18.75 13.60 -23.66
CA PHE A 38 19.97 13.91 -22.94
C PHE A 38 20.96 12.73 -22.83
N ASN A 39 20.82 11.69 -23.68
CA ASN A 39 21.62 10.46 -23.62
C ASN A 39 21.62 9.79 -22.22
N GLY A 40 20.49 9.86 -21.52
CA GLY A 40 20.29 9.23 -20.23
C GLY A 40 20.31 7.70 -20.29
N THR A 41 20.47 7.06 -19.13
CA THR A 41 20.57 5.60 -19.03
C THR A 41 19.21 4.94 -18.80
N TRP A 42 18.94 3.85 -19.54
CA TRP A 42 17.75 3.02 -19.36
C TRP A 42 17.61 2.40 -17.96
N SER A 43 18.71 2.24 -17.22
CA SER A 43 18.68 1.75 -15.84
C SER A 43 17.80 2.62 -14.94
N HIS A 44 17.83 3.95 -15.09
CA HIS A 44 16.99 4.86 -14.32
C HIS A 44 15.50 4.67 -14.61
N VAL A 45 15.14 4.41 -15.87
CA VAL A 45 13.76 4.10 -16.27
C VAL A 45 13.29 2.82 -15.59
N LEU A 46 14.13 1.77 -15.60
CA LEU A 46 13.80 0.49 -14.98
C LEU A 46 13.70 0.61 -13.44
N TYR A 47 14.60 1.34 -12.79
CA TYR A 47 14.53 1.55 -11.33
C TYR A 47 13.27 2.31 -10.92
N ALA A 48 12.91 3.38 -11.63
CA ALA A 48 11.69 4.12 -11.35
C ALA A 48 10.44 3.26 -11.59
N LEU A 49 10.43 2.44 -12.65
CA LEU A 49 9.33 1.52 -12.94
C LEU A 49 9.16 0.45 -11.86
N PHE A 50 10.22 -0.33 -11.59
CA PHE A 50 10.16 -1.41 -10.60
C PHE A 50 9.93 -0.86 -9.18
N GLY A 51 10.63 0.22 -8.81
CA GLY A 51 10.43 0.90 -7.53
C GLY A 51 8.99 1.39 -7.36
N GLY A 52 8.41 2.00 -8.40
CA GLY A 52 7.01 2.43 -8.40
C GLY A 52 6.02 1.27 -8.31
N MET A 53 6.27 0.16 -9.02
CA MET A 53 5.44 -1.05 -8.94
C MET A 53 5.45 -1.66 -7.54
N VAL A 54 6.63 -1.80 -6.94
CA VAL A 54 6.77 -2.32 -5.57
C VAL A 54 6.10 -1.40 -4.57
N ALA A 55 6.32 -0.09 -4.66
CA ALA A 55 5.67 0.89 -3.79
C ALA A 55 4.13 0.81 -3.90
N LYS A 56 3.59 0.72 -5.12
CA LYS A 56 2.15 0.57 -5.34
C LYS A 56 1.60 -0.75 -4.78
N TRP A 57 2.33 -1.84 -4.97
CA TRP A 57 1.93 -3.16 -4.44
C TRP A 57 1.89 -3.14 -2.91
N LEU A 58 2.92 -2.62 -2.26
CA LEU A 58 2.96 -2.47 -0.81
C LEU A 58 1.87 -1.52 -0.29
N ALA A 59 1.66 -0.37 -0.95
CA ALA A 59 0.61 0.58 -0.55
C ALA A 59 -0.78 -0.07 -0.55
N ARG A 60 -1.08 -0.89 -1.57
CA ARG A 60 -2.32 -1.67 -1.62
C ARG A 60 -2.39 -2.71 -0.51
N GLY A 61 -1.33 -3.50 -0.31
CA GLY A 61 -1.30 -4.52 0.74
C GLY A 61 -1.52 -3.95 2.14
N PHE A 62 -0.88 -2.81 2.46
CA PHE A 62 -1.13 -2.11 3.71
C PHE A 62 -2.54 -1.54 3.81
N GLY A 63 -3.08 -0.97 2.72
CA GLY A 63 -4.45 -0.47 2.68
C GLY A 63 -5.49 -1.58 2.92
N ASP A 64 -5.27 -2.78 2.37
CA ASP A 64 -6.18 -3.90 2.57
C ASP A 64 -6.08 -4.47 3.99
N ASN A 65 -4.88 -4.52 4.57
CA ASN A 65 -4.70 -4.84 5.99
C ASN A 65 -5.39 -3.81 6.92
N ALA A 66 -5.32 -2.52 6.59
CA ALA A 66 -6.04 -1.48 7.34
C ALA A 66 -7.57 -1.70 7.29
N LYS A 67 -8.13 -2.03 6.11
CA LYS A 67 -9.56 -2.36 5.97
C LYS A 67 -9.94 -3.57 6.80
N ARG A 68 -9.11 -4.63 6.77
CA ARG A 68 -9.33 -5.84 7.58
C ARG A 68 -9.37 -5.51 9.06
N VAL A 69 -8.35 -4.81 9.57
CA VAL A 69 -8.28 -4.43 10.99
C VAL A 69 -9.49 -3.57 11.36
N ARG A 70 -9.89 -2.63 10.49
CA ARG A 70 -11.08 -1.78 10.71
C ARG A 70 -12.36 -2.61 10.82
N PHE A 71 -12.54 -3.57 9.92
CA PHE A 71 -13.67 -4.49 9.94
C PHE A 71 -13.70 -5.32 11.22
N GLU A 72 -12.57 -5.95 11.57
CA GLU A 72 -12.46 -6.76 12.78
C GLU A 72 -12.74 -5.93 14.05
N GLN A 73 -12.22 -4.70 14.11
CA GLN A 73 -12.51 -3.80 15.22
C GLN A 73 -13.98 -3.41 15.32
N GLN A 74 -14.65 -3.17 14.20
CA GLN A 74 -16.06 -2.82 14.19
C GLN A 74 -16.92 -4.00 14.67
N MET A 75 -16.58 -5.22 14.28
CA MET A 75 -17.24 -6.44 14.76
C MET A 75 -17.04 -6.64 16.27
N ILE A 76 -15.82 -6.42 16.77
CA ILE A 76 -15.52 -6.52 18.21
C ILE A 76 -16.29 -5.47 19.01
N LEU A 77 -16.40 -4.23 18.50
CA LEU A 77 -17.21 -3.19 19.13
C LEU A 77 -18.70 -3.55 19.18
N ASN A 78 -19.18 -4.34 18.22
CA ASN A 78 -20.54 -4.86 18.18
C ASN A 78 -20.73 -6.13 19.04
N GLY A 79 -19.72 -6.53 19.81
CA GLY A 79 -19.80 -7.66 20.74
C GLY A 79 -19.28 -8.99 20.20
N ALA A 80 -18.76 -9.05 18.97
CA ALA A 80 -18.15 -10.27 18.44
C ALA A 80 -16.79 -10.55 19.11
N THR A 81 -16.45 -11.83 19.23
CA THR A 81 -15.09 -12.22 19.63
C THR A 81 -14.10 -11.95 18.49
N PRO A 82 -12.79 -11.79 18.79
CA PRO A 82 -11.77 -11.63 17.76
C PRO A 82 -11.72 -12.77 16.74
N GLN A 83 -12.07 -14.00 17.16
CA GLN A 83 -12.10 -15.18 16.29
C GLN A 83 -13.27 -15.14 15.30
N GLU A 84 -14.47 -14.76 15.78
CA GLU A 84 -15.65 -14.59 14.93
C GLU A 84 -15.44 -13.45 13.92
N ALA A 85 -14.83 -12.34 14.36
CA ALA A 85 -14.51 -11.22 13.50
C ALA A 85 -13.54 -11.61 12.37
N ALA A 86 -12.50 -12.39 12.68
CA ALA A 86 -11.55 -12.90 11.70
C ALA A 86 -12.19 -13.87 10.70
N GLN A 87 -13.06 -14.78 11.17
CA GLN A 87 -13.80 -15.69 10.30
C GLN A 87 -14.79 -14.96 9.38
N ALA A 88 -15.45 -13.93 9.90
CA ALA A 88 -16.37 -13.10 9.12
C ALA A 88 -15.66 -12.37 7.98
N TRP A 89 -14.43 -11.87 8.21
CA TRP A 89 -13.61 -11.28 7.15
C TRP A 89 -13.29 -12.29 6.04
N ILE A 90 -12.85 -13.49 6.42
CA ILE A 90 -12.54 -14.57 5.46
C ILE A 90 -13.78 -14.92 4.61
N LYS A 91 -14.96 -15.05 5.23
CA LYS A 91 -16.20 -15.34 4.48
C LYS A 91 -16.64 -14.21 3.54
N ALA A 92 -16.33 -12.95 3.87
CA ALA A 92 -16.81 -11.80 3.12
C ALA A 92 -15.87 -11.36 1.99
N TYR A 93 -14.57 -11.65 2.10
CA TYR A 93 -13.53 -11.08 1.23
C TYR A 93 -12.50 -12.09 0.71
N GLN A 94 -12.70 -13.39 0.95
CA GLN A 94 -11.86 -14.48 0.44
C GLN A 94 -12.70 -15.45 -0.39
#